data_AF-A0A353DJ17-F1
#
_entry.id   AF-A0A353DJ17-F1
#
_cell.length_a   1.000
_cell.length_b   1.000
_cell.length_c   1.000
_cell.angle_alpha   90.00
_cell.angle_beta   90.00
_cell.angle_gamma   90.00
#
_symmetry.space_group_name_H-M   'P 1'
#
loop_
_entity.id
_entity.type
_entity.pdbx_description
1 polymer ?
#
loop_
_entity_poly.entity_id
_entity_poly.type
_entity_poly.pdbx_seq_one_letter_code
_entity_poly.pdbx_strand_id
1 'polypeptide(L)'
;SSKSDVIGVPLKDLKFPANTRIALVSRGQEHEVPNAETELQSGDIVTVFGAPRKLRTLVEKLQKEVFTKEGPRVVVFGGGEYGFALAQMLESWNC
;
A
#
# COMPACT_ATOMS: atom_id res chain seq x y z
N SER A 1 -2.81 -1.51 8.35
CA SER A 1 -3.07 -2.55 9.35
C SER A 1 -3.16 -1.90 10.72
N SER A 2 -3.97 -2.42 11.64
CA SER A 2 -4.16 -1.87 13.00
C SER A 2 -2.90 -1.81 13.86
N LYS A 3 -1.78 -2.41 13.40
CA LYS A 3 -0.46 -2.40 14.03
C LYS A 3 0.61 -1.62 13.23
N SER A 4 0.23 -0.51 12.60
CA SER A 4 1.26 0.34 11.98
C SER A 4 1.74 1.39 12.98
N ASP A 5 3.05 1.48 13.19
CA ASP A 5 3.68 2.41 14.16
C ASP A 5 3.49 3.89 13.81
N VAL A 6 2.87 4.19 12.67
CA VAL A 6 2.61 5.55 12.17
C VAL A 6 1.17 6.04 12.44
N ILE A 7 0.32 5.20 13.03
CA ILE A 7 -1.07 5.57 13.33
C ILE A 7 -1.10 6.61 14.46
N GLY A 8 -1.90 7.66 14.28
CA GLY A 8 -2.06 8.74 15.28
C GLY A 8 -0.84 9.66 15.40
N VAL A 9 0.11 9.59 14.46
CA VAL A 9 1.25 10.52 14.39
C VAL A 9 1.00 11.51 13.25
N PRO A 10 1.13 12.83 13.49
CA PRO A 10 1.02 13.84 12.44
C PRO A 10 2.02 13.61 11.31
N LEU A 11 1.61 13.82 10.05
CA LEU A 11 2.48 13.58 8.89
C LEU A 11 3.81 14.34 8.94
N LYS A 12 3.85 15.52 9.55
CA LYS A 12 5.08 16.31 9.73
C LYS A 12 6.13 15.63 10.62
N ASP A 13 5.67 14.82 11.58
CA ASP A 13 6.53 14.16 12.57
C ASP A 13 7.00 12.78 12.08
N LEU A 14 6.37 12.28 11.00
CA LEU A 14 6.77 11.05 10.33
C LEU A 14 8.05 11.24 9.51
N LYS A 15 9.07 10.44 9.83
CA LYS A 15 10.36 10.42 9.10
C LYS A 15 10.24 9.63 7.80
N PHE A 16 9.66 10.25 6.78
CA PHE A 16 9.63 9.69 5.42
C PHE A 16 10.98 9.78 4.70
N PRO A 17 11.28 8.84 3.79
CA PRO A 17 12.42 8.95 2.90
C PRO A 17 12.40 10.26 2.11
N ALA A 18 13.56 10.84 1.85
CA ALA A 18 13.68 12.02 1.00
C ALA A 18 12.99 11.79 -0.36
N ASN A 19 12.32 12.82 -0.88
CA ASN A 19 11.57 12.82 -2.13
C ASN A 19 10.43 11.78 -2.17
N THR A 20 9.76 11.58 -1.03
CA THR A 20 8.48 10.85 -0.95
C THR A 20 7.43 11.71 -0.26
N ARG A 21 6.16 11.58 -0.66
CA ARG A 21 5.05 12.35 -0.09
C ARG A 21 3.75 11.57 -0.18
N ILE A 22 2.88 11.76 0.80
CA ILE A 22 1.50 11.29 0.74
C ILE A 22 0.69 12.30 -0.07
N ALA A 23 -0.05 11.79 -1.04
CA ALA A 23 -0.87 12.60 -1.93
C ALA A 23 -2.35 12.58 -1.58
N LEU A 24 -2.84 11.45 -1.07
CA LEU A 24 -4.24 11.25 -0.76
C LEU A 24 -4.36 10.30 0.41
N VAL A 25 -5.26 10.63 1.34
CA VAL A 25 -5.76 9.72 2.36
C VAL A 25 -7.23 9.47 2.05
N SER A 26 -7.58 8.20 1.91
CA SER A 26 -8.95 7.76 1.68
C SER A 26 -9.46 6.98 2.88
N ARG A 27 -10.51 7.49 3.52
CA ARG A 27 -11.11 6.91 4.72
C ARG A 27 -12.57 6.56 4.44
N GLY A 28 -12.82 5.29 4.16
CA GLY A 28 -14.14 4.84 3.71
C GLY A 28 -14.53 5.46 2.37
N GLN A 29 -15.48 6.40 2.40
CA GLN A 29 -15.96 7.14 1.21
C GLN A 29 -15.36 8.55 1.11
N GLU A 30 -14.60 8.98 2.12
CA GLU A 30 -14.00 10.31 2.14
C GLU A 30 -12.58 10.27 1.58
N HIS A 31 -12.25 11.29 0.79
CA HIS A 31 -10.94 11.46 0.16
C HIS A 31 -10.43 12.86 0.50
N GLU A 32 -9.27 12.93 1.13
CA GLU A 32 -8.64 14.20 1.50
C GLU A 32 -7.20 14.29 1.02
N VAL A 33 -6.81 15.50 0.59
CA VAL A 33 -5.40 15.83 0.38
C VAL A 33 -4.81 16.18 1.74
N PRO A 34 -3.89 15.37 2.28
CA PRO A 34 -3.45 15.54 3.65
C PRO A 34 -2.52 16.75 3.79
N ASN A 35 -2.56 17.36 4.98
CA ASN A 35 -1.66 18.43 5.38
C ASN A 35 -0.64 17.93 6.42
N ALA A 36 0.14 18.84 6.99
CA ALA A 36 1.19 18.54 7.97
C ALA A 36 0.64 17.94 9.29
N GLU A 37 -0.57 18.32 9.68
CA GLU A 37 -1.24 17.91 10.91
C GLU A 37 -2.14 16.67 10.72
N THR A 38 -2.36 16.24 9.47
CA THR A 38 -3.16 15.05 9.20
C THR A 38 -2.52 13.83 9.88
N GLU A 39 -3.35 13.05 10.58
CA GLU A 39 -2.94 11.82 11.24
C GLU A 39 -3.52 10.62 10.48
N LEU A 40 -2.70 9.61 10.25
CA LEU A 40 -3.15 8.36 9.63
C LEU A 40 -3.91 7.52 10.65
N GLN A 41 -5.00 6.91 10.19
CA GLN A 41 -5.86 6.05 11.00
C GLN A 41 -5.87 4.61 10.46
N SER A 42 -6.26 3.67 11.32
CA SER A 42 -6.42 2.28 10.90
C SER A 42 -7.55 2.17 9.88
N GLY A 43 -7.26 1.55 8.74
CA GLY A 43 -8.22 1.40 7.63
C GLY A 43 -8.08 2.44 6.53
N ASP A 44 -7.24 3.46 6.73
CA ASP A 44 -6.94 4.44 5.68
C ASP A 44 -6.23 3.78 4.49
N ILE A 45 -6.66 4.14 3.28
CA ILE A 45 -5.97 3.84 2.03
C ILE A 45 -5.17 5.08 1.64
N VAL A 46 -3.85 4.94 1.61
CA VAL A 46 -2.93 6.06 1.45
C VAL A 46 -2.21 5.97 0.10
N THR A 47 -2.38 7.01 -0.73
CA THR A 47 -1.67 7.13 -2.00
C THR A 47 -0.36 7.89 -1.79
N VAL A 48 0.74 7.30 -2.24
CA VAL A 48 2.10 7.82 -2.04
C VAL A 48 2.80 8.07 -3.37
N PHE A 49 3.56 9.16 -3.45
CA PHE A 49 4.42 9.49 -4.59
C PHE A 49 5.87 9.60 -4.17
N GLY A 50 6.79 9.27 -5.08
CA GLY A 50 8.21 9.44 -4.87
C GLY A 50 9.05 8.58 -5.81
N ALA A 51 10.37 8.60 -5.61
CA ALA A 51 11.28 7.80 -6.40
C ALA A 51 11.01 6.28 -6.21
N PRO A 52 10.96 5.46 -7.28
CA PRO A 52 10.58 4.03 -7.19
C PRO A 52 11.34 3.24 -6.13
N ARG A 53 12.66 3.46 -6.01
CA ARG A 53 13.51 2.79 -5.01
C ARG A 53 13.15 3.17 -3.56
N LYS A 54 12.61 4.37 -3.34
CA LYS A 54 12.26 4.89 -2.02
C LYS A 54 10.83 4.56 -1.62
N LEU A 55 9.94 4.34 -2.60
CA LEU A 55 8.57 3.88 -2.34
C LEU A 55 8.55 2.56 -1.59
N ARG A 56 9.42 1.61 -1.97
CA ARG A 56 9.52 0.31 -1.26
C ARG A 56 9.85 0.49 0.22
N THR A 57 10.85 1.31 0.54
CA THR A 57 11.23 1.63 1.94
C THR A 57 10.12 2.35 2.70
N LEU A 58 9.35 3.22 2.01
CA LEU A 58 8.19 3.89 2.60
C LEU A 58 7.09 2.88 2.95
N VAL A 59 6.75 1.98 2.01
CA VAL A 59 5.74 0.94 2.19
C VAL A 59 6.12 0.00 3.33
N GLU A 60 7.39 -0.42 3.43
CA GLU A 60 7.89 -1.23 4.55
C GLU A 60 7.70 -0.55 5.92
N LYS A 61 7.88 0.78 6.00
CA LYS A 61 7.63 1.54 7.23
C LYS A 61 6.14 1.66 7.55
N LEU A 62 5.30 1.86 6.55
CA LEU A 62 3.84 2.01 6.71
C LEU A 62 3.14 0.67 6.96
N GLN A 63 3.72 -0.44 6.52
CA GLN A 63 3.14 -1.77 6.59
C GLN A 63 4.20 -2.80 7.02
N LYS A 64 4.55 -2.78 8.31
CA LYS A 64 5.50 -3.76 8.89
C LYS A 64 5.06 -5.21 8.77
N GLU A 65 3.75 -5.49 8.73
CA GLU A 65 3.22 -6.87 8.80
C GLU A 65 2.90 -7.51 7.44
N VAL A 66 2.94 -6.79 6.31
CA VAL A 66 2.48 -7.33 5.01
C VAL A 66 3.57 -8.14 4.27
N PHE A 67 4.80 -8.17 4.77
CA PHE A 67 5.90 -8.95 4.17
C PHE A 67 6.14 -10.31 4.85
N THR A 68 5.12 -10.94 5.43
CA THR A 68 5.19 -12.38 5.70
C THR A 68 5.08 -13.13 4.39
N LYS A 69 6.25 -13.53 3.88
CA LYS A 69 6.48 -14.57 2.88
C LYS A 69 5.31 -15.54 2.73
N GLU A 70 4.49 -15.32 1.72
CA GLU A 70 3.93 -16.31 0.79
C GLU A 70 3.09 -15.52 -0.22
N GLY A 71 3.31 -15.74 -1.51
CA GLY A 71 2.55 -15.07 -2.57
C GLY A 71 1.04 -15.32 -2.41
N PRO A 72 0.18 -14.48 -3.02
CA PRO A 72 -1.26 -14.66 -2.92
C PRO A 72 -1.65 -16.05 -3.46
N ARG A 73 -2.34 -16.85 -2.64
CA ARG A 73 -2.94 -18.12 -3.08
C ARG A 73 -4.30 -17.82 -3.70
N VAL A 74 -4.44 -18.02 -5.00
CA VAL A 74 -5.64 -17.65 -5.77
C VAL A 74 -6.23 -18.89 -6.45
N VAL A 75 -7.56 -19.00 -6.49
CA VAL A 75 -8.30 -20.00 -7.27
C VAL A 75 -9.13 -19.28 -8.33
N VAL A 76 -8.99 -19.68 -9.59
CA VAL A 76 -9.75 -19.13 -10.72
C VAL A 76 -10.93 -20.06 -11.03
N PHE A 77 -12.16 -19.57 -10.86
CA PHE A 77 -13.37 -20.31 -11.22
C PHE A 77 -13.83 -19.92 -12.64
N GLY A 78 -13.58 -20.80 -13.60
CA GLY A 78 -13.90 -20.60 -15.03
C GLY A 78 -12.64 -20.42 -15.88
N GLY A 79 -12.44 -21.33 -16.84
CA GLY A 79 -11.24 -21.40 -17.69
C GLY A 79 -11.43 -20.90 -19.12
N GLY A 80 -12.29 -19.90 -19.33
CA GLY A 80 -12.38 -19.22 -20.63
C GLY A 80 -11.18 -18.30 -20.89
N GLU A 81 -11.17 -17.60 -22.03
CA GLU A 81 -10.12 -16.66 -22.45
C GLU A 81 -9.60 -15.76 -21.32
N TYR A 82 -10.50 -15.07 -20.60
CA TYR A 82 -10.11 -14.18 -19.49
C TYR A 82 -9.52 -14.92 -18.28
N GLY A 83 -10.06 -16.10 -17.95
CA GLY A 83 -9.57 -16.92 -16.84
C GLY A 83 -8.19 -17.51 -17.14
N PHE A 84 -8.00 -17.97 -18.38
CA PHE A 84 -6.71 -18.45 -18.88
C PHE A 84 -5.67 -17.32 -18.92
N ALA A 85 -6.01 -16.16 -19.47
CA ALA A 85 -5.12 -15.00 -19.53
C ALA A 85 -4.71 -14.53 -18.12
N LEU A 86 -5.64 -14.44 -17.18
CA LEU A 86 -5.34 -14.09 -15.79
C LEU A 86 -4.41 -15.12 -15.14
N ALA A 87 -4.67 -16.42 -15.35
CA ALA A 87 -3.82 -17.48 -14.83
C ALA A 87 -2.38 -17.38 -15.35
N GLN A 88 -2.20 -17.10 -16.65
CA GLN A 88 -0.88 -16.92 -17.26
C GLN A 88 -0.16 -15.66 -16.73
N MET A 89 -0.89 -14.56 -16.52
CA MET A 89 -0.32 -13.36 -15.91
C MET A 89 0.16 -13.62 -14.47
N LEU A 90 -0.64 -14.33 -13.67
CA LEU A 90 -0.30 -14.68 -12.29
C LEU A 90 0.90 -15.63 -12.21
N GLU A 91 1.05 -16.55 -13.16
CA GLU A 91 2.22 -17.44 -13.25
C GLU A 91 3.52 -16.63 -13.45
N SER A 92 3.50 -15.59 -14.29
CA SER A 92 4.68 -14.75 -14.56
C SER A 92 5.14 -13.88 -13.39
N TRP A 93 4.26 -13.67 -12.40
CA TRP A 93 4.56 -12.89 -11.18
C TRP A 93 5.40 -13.66 -10.15
N ASN A 94 5.61 -14.96 -10.37
CA ASN A 94 6.39 -15.83 -9.48
C ASN A 94 7.87 -15.96 -9.88
N CYS A 95 8.38 -15.09 -10.75
CA CYS A 95 9.79 -14.99 -11.12
C CYS A 95 10.56 -13.97 -10.26
#